data_AF-D6M4C5-F1
#
_entry.id   AF-D6M4C5-F1
#
_cell.length_a   1.000
_cell.length_b   1.000
_cell.length_c   1.000
_cell.angle_alpha   90.00
_cell.angle_beta   90.00
_cell.angle_gamma   90.00
#
_symmetry.space_group_name_H-M   'P 1'
#
loop_
_entity.id
_entity.type
_entity.pdbx_description
1 polymer ?
#
loop_
_entity_poly.entity_id
_entity_poly.type
_entity_poly.pdbx_seq_one_letter_code
_entity_poly.pdbx_strand_id
1 'polypeptide(L)'
;MTTTAPRPLIVGVCPRLSATGYAGEGWTAYAQAKKIAGQHRLSYLLAQTMTYVRRADLVALEGPDTRTGHWDEEIAGLRIMIQQELWRRGVPCAVVPAAAVARYAAGRSHAARGEIRSAVRERYRLEPEGPARYVMSSAVALWAMAEHHYVTPPAPVDGWHARALSLVRWPTLPPRDASGIVPARVA
;
A
#
# COMPACT_ATOMS: atom_id res chain seq x y z
N MET A 1 12.97 -27.94 18.16
CA MET A 1 11.72 -27.28 17.74
C MET A 1 12.11 -25.95 17.13
N THR A 2 12.01 -25.80 15.82
CA THR A 2 12.36 -24.56 15.12
C THR A 2 11.20 -23.59 15.27
N THR A 3 11.34 -22.59 16.13
CA THR A 3 10.35 -21.51 16.27
C THR A 3 10.39 -20.69 14.98
N THR A 4 9.40 -20.86 14.11
CA THR A 4 9.24 -20.01 12.92
C THR A 4 9.06 -18.57 13.37
N ALA A 5 9.94 -17.67 12.91
CA ALA A 5 9.84 -16.25 13.21
C ALA A 5 8.45 -15.73 12.78
N PRO A 6 7.83 -14.82 13.55
CA PRO A 6 6.47 -14.37 13.25
C PRO A 6 6.45 -13.65 11.89
N ARG A 7 5.52 -14.03 11.02
CA ARG A 7 5.33 -13.41 9.70
C ARG A 7 5.06 -11.90 9.85
N PRO A 8 5.66 -11.00 9.04
CA PRO A 8 5.42 -9.56 9.16
C PRO A 8 4.00 -9.19 8.74
N LEU A 9 3.38 -8.25 9.44
CA LEU A 9 2.09 -7.66 9.09
C LEU A 9 2.30 -6.54 8.06
N ILE A 10 1.97 -6.84 6.81
CA ILE A 10 2.14 -5.92 5.68
C ILE A 10 0.79 -5.26 5.34
N VAL A 11 0.80 -3.94 5.12
CA VAL A 11 -0.39 -3.20 4.66
C VAL A 11 -0.10 -2.43 3.38
N GLY A 12 -0.91 -2.64 2.34
CA GLY A 12 -0.90 -1.85 1.12
C GLY A 12 -1.77 -0.60 1.25
N VAL A 13 -1.27 0.56 0.80
CA VAL A 13 -1.97 1.86 0.93
C VAL A 13 -1.95 2.61 -0.41
N CYS A 14 -3.13 2.87 -0.97
CA CYS A 14 -3.33 3.63 -2.20
C CYS A 14 -3.99 4.99 -1.89
N PRO A 15 -3.20 6.06 -1.67
CA PRO A 15 -3.73 7.38 -1.34
C PRO A 15 -4.32 8.10 -2.54
N ARG A 16 -5.56 8.57 -2.38
CA ARG A 16 -6.18 9.60 -3.23
C ARG A 16 -7.02 10.54 -2.36
N LEU A 17 -7.18 11.79 -2.80
CA LEU A 17 -7.92 12.81 -2.06
C LEU A 17 -9.42 12.48 -1.89
N SER A 18 -10.04 11.84 -2.88
CA SER A 18 -11.47 11.50 -2.80
C SER A 18 -11.74 10.24 -1.99
N ALA A 19 -10.83 9.26 -2.04
CA ALA A 19 -10.84 8.06 -1.23
C ALA A 19 -9.45 7.40 -1.17
N THR A 20 -9.02 6.96 0.00
CA THR A 20 -7.78 6.18 0.18
C THR A 20 -8.14 4.71 0.41
N GLY A 21 -7.50 3.81 -0.33
CA GLY A 21 -7.69 2.36 -0.22
C GLY A 21 -6.60 1.70 0.64
N TYR A 22 -6.99 0.67 1.37
CA TYR A 22 -6.15 -0.14 2.24
C TYR A 22 -6.37 -1.62 1.96
N ALA A 23 -5.32 -2.43 2.06
CA ALA A 23 -5.45 -3.88 1.98
C ALA A 23 -4.38 -4.59 2.83
N GLY A 24 -4.73 -5.78 3.29
CA GLY A 24 -3.84 -6.75 3.91
C GLY A 24 -4.32 -8.16 3.64
N GLU A 25 -3.79 -9.14 4.37
CA GLU A 25 -4.15 -10.55 4.18
C GLU A 25 -5.66 -10.78 4.36
N GLY A 26 -6.34 -11.12 3.26
CA GLY A 26 -7.77 -11.45 3.25
C GLY A 26 -8.73 -10.28 3.44
N TRP A 27 -8.25 -9.02 3.48
CA TRP A 27 -9.14 -7.87 3.71
C TRP A 27 -8.79 -6.65 2.86
N THR A 28 -9.82 -5.83 2.59
CA THR A 28 -9.71 -4.50 2.01
C THR A 28 -10.58 -3.51 2.76
N ALA A 29 -10.12 -2.26 2.86
CA ALA A 29 -10.89 -1.18 3.46
C ALA A 29 -10.65 0.14 2.72
N TYR A 30 -11.42 1.17 3.02
CA TYR A 30 -11.19 2.51 2.48
C TYR A 30 -11.65 3.60 3.43
N ALA A 31 -11.10 4.80 3.24
CA ALA A 31 -11.58 6.04 3.84
C ALA A 31 -12.05 6.98 2.73
N GLN A 32 -13.26 7.54 2.84
CA GLN A 32 -13.82 8.44 1.83
C GLN A 32 -13.81 9.88 2.34
N ALA A 33 -13.29 10.80 1.52
CA ALA A 33 -13.15 12.21 1.89
C ALA A 33 -13.76 13.18 0.86
N LYS A 34 -14.70 12.70 0.03
CA LYS A 34 -15.35 13.51 -1.03
C LYS A 34 -15.99 14.83 -0.55
N LYS A 35 -16.43 14.90 0.71
CA LYS A 35 -17.10 16.08 1.31
C LYS A 35 -16.18 16.88 2.24
N ILE A 36 -14.89 16.54 2.29
CA ILE A 36 -13.89 17.21 3.13
C ILE A 36 -12.90 17.87 2.17
N ALA A 37 -12.47 19.10 2.48
CA ALA A 37 -11.59 19.87 1.60
C ALA A 37 -10.34 20.37 2.34
N GLY A 38 -9.35 20.79 1.55
CA GLY A 38 -8.10 21.41 2.02
C GLY A 38 -7.39 20.61 3.11
N GLN A 39 -6.85 21.31 4.09
CA GLN A 39 -6.07 20.71 5.19
C GLN A 39 -6.88 19.73 6.05
N HIS A 40 -8.18 19.96 6.24
CA HIS A 40 -9.04 19.03 6.98
C HIS A 40 -9.13 17.66 6.29
N ARG A 41 -9.14 17.63 4.95
CA ARG A 41 -9.12 16.37 4.19
C ARG A 41 -7.81 15.63 4.38
N LEU A 42 -6.68 16.33 4.33
CA LEU A 42 -5.36 15.73 4.51
C LEU A 42 -5.23 15.15 5.92
N SER A 43 -5.62 15.91 6.94
CA SER A 43 -5.62 15.46 8.34
C SER A 43 -6.54 14.25 8.56
N TYR A 44 -7.76 14.28 8.02
CA TYR A 44 -8.69 13.15 8.07
C TYR A 44 -8.10 11.88 7.43
N LEU A 45 -7.58 11.98 6.21
CA LEU A 45 -7.00 10.83 5.50
C LEU A 45 -5.75 10.30 6.19
N LEU A 46 -4.90 11.17 6.77
CA LEU A 46 -3.76 10.77 7.58
C LEU A 46 -4.22 9.98 8.81
N ALA A 47 -5.17 10.51 9.59
CA ALA A 47 -5.70 9.85 10.79
C ALA A 47 -6.32 8.48 10.47
N GLN A 48 -7.08 8.39 9.37
CA GLN A 48 -7.63 7.12 8.90
C GLN A 48 -6.51 6.15 8.51
N THR A 49 -5.52 6.59 7.74
CA THR A 49 -4.38 5.76 7.35
C THR A 49 -3.67 5.20 8.59
N MET A 50 -3.42 6.05 9.58
CA MET A 50 -2.78 5.67 10.84
C MET A 50 -3.58 4.67 11.67
N THR A 51 -4.90 4.61 11.50
CA THR A 51 -5.76 3.62 12.13
C THR A 51 -5.60 2.23 11.50
N TYR A 52 -5.52 2.18 10.17
CA TYR A 52 -5.37 0.93 9.42
C TYR A 52 -3.95 0.36 9.49
N VAL A 53 -2.92 1.20 9.57
CA VAL A 53 -1.52 0.77 9.62
C VAL A 53 -0.95 0.69 11.04
N ARG A 54 -1.79 0.86 12.09
CA ARG A 54 -1.34 0.98 13.49
C ARG A 54 -0.47 -0.18 14.01
N ARG A 55 -0.60 -1.37 13.43
CA ARG A 55 0.16 -2.58 13.79
C ARG A 55 1.06 -3.08 12.66
N ALA A 56 1.16 -2.33 11.56
CA ALA A 56 1.92 -2.75 10.40
C ALA A 56 3.42 -2.83 10.74
N ASP A 57 4.05 -3.93 10.35
CA ASP A 57 5.51 -4.08 10.35
C ASP A 57 6.12 -3.47 9.07
N LEU A 58 5.28 -3.27 8.04
CA LEU A 58 5.63 -2.60 6.79
C LEU A 58 4.39 -1.98 6.13
N VAL A 59 4.56 -0.78 5.58
CA VAL A 59 3.57 -0.17 4.69
C VAL A 59 4.10 -0.12 3.25
N ALA A 60 3.35 -0.69 2.30
CA ALA A 60 3.57 -0.51 0.87
C ALA A 60 2.67 0.62 0.36
N LEU A 61 3.26 1.81 0.23
CA LEU A 61 2.56 3.05 -0.12
C LEU A 61 2.69 3.33 -1.63
N GLU A 62 1.57 3.60 -2.31
CA GLU A 62 1.64 4.06 -3.70
C GLU A 62 2.38 5.40 -3.79
N GLY A 63 3.40 5.44 -4.65
CA GLY A 63 4.16 6.62 -5.01
C GLY A 63 3.44 7.52 -6.02
N PRO A 64 4.12 8.58 -6.47
CA PRO A 64 3.58 9.50 -7.48
C PRO A 64 3.27 8.79 -8.80
N ASP A 65 2.25 9.29 -9.50
CA ASP A 65 1.95 8.92 -10.89
C ASP A 65 2.51 10.02 -11.79
N THR A 66 3.59 9.71 -12.51
CA THR A 66 4.28 10.70 -13.37
C THR A 66 3.43 11.20 -14.54
N ARG A 67 2.21 10.67 -14.72
CA ARG A 67 1.24 11.09 -15.75
C ARG A 67 0.28 12.16 -15.26
N THR A 68 0.25 12.48 -13.96
CA THR A 68 -0.62 13.54 -13.44
C THR A 68 0.11 14.88 -13.49
N GLY A 69 -0.53 15.90 -14.06
CA GLY A 69 -0.01 17.28 -14.10
C GLY A 69 -0.07 17.99 -12.73
N HIS A 70 -0.17 19.31 -12.73
CA HIS A 70 -0.10 20.21 -11.54
C HIS A 70 -1.06 19.88 -10.37
N TRP A 71 -2.03 18.99 -10.55
CA TRP A 71 -3.01 18.54 -9.55
C TRP A 71 -2.43 17.61 -8.45
N ASP A 72 -1.12 17.36 -8.43
CA ASP A 72 -0.46 16.36 -7.57
C ASP A 72 0.14 16.95 -6.28
N GLU A 73 0.04 18.25 -6.01
CA GLU A 73 0.63 18.86 -4.80
C GLU A 73 -0.04 18.40 -3.50
N GLU A 74 -1.37 18.41 -3.43
CA GLU A 74 -2.09 17.96 -2.23
C GLU A 74 -1.92 16.45 -1.99
N ILE A 75 -1.88 15.64 -3.05
CA ILE A 75 -1.65 14.19 -2.93
C ILE A 75 -0.19 13.94 -2.54
N ALA A 76 0.76 14.68 -3.09
CA ALA A 76 2.15 14.65 -2.65
C ALA A 76 2.27 15.03 -1.17
N GLY A 77 1.57 16.09 -0.74
CA GLY A 77 1.46 16.49 0.66
C GLY A 77 0.95 15.35 1.53
N LEU A 78 -0.16 14.70 1.15
CA LEU A 78 -0.69 13.53 1.88
C LEU A 78 0.34 12.39 1.96
N ARG A 79 1.00 12.05 0.85
CA ARG A 79 2.03 10.98 0.82
C ARG A 79 3.19 11.30 1.74
N ILE A 80 3.66 12.55 1.77
CA ILE A 80 4.75 12.98 2.64
C ILE A 80 4.31 12.93 4.11
N MET A 81 3.11 13.40 4.43
CA MET A 81 2.54 13.33 5.78
C MET A 81 2.46 11.89 6.28
N ILE A 82 1.98 10.95 5.45
CA ILE A 82 1.93 9.53 5.78
C ILE A 82 3.34 8.98 6.05
N GLN A 83 4.30 9.24 5.15
CA GLN A 83 5.67 8.77 5.31
C GLN A 83 6.33 9.32 6.58
N GLN A 84 6.12 10.60 6.90
CA GLN A 84 6.66 11.22 8.11
C GLN A 84 6.07 10.61 9.37
N GLU A 85 4.76 10.35 9.39
CA GLU A 85 4.11 9.74 10.54
C GLU A 85 4.54 8.27 10.74
N LEU A 86 4.72 7.52 9.65
CA LEU A 86 5.29 6.16 9.71
C LEU A 86 6.74 6.18 10.23
N TRP A 87 7.55 7.13 9.75
CA TRP A 87 8.93 7.31 10.20
C TRP A 87 9.00 7.61 11.70
N ARG A 88 8.16 8.53 12.22
CA ARG A 88 8.08 8.82 13.67
C ARG A 88 7.70 7.59 14.50
N ARG A 89 6.89 6.69 13.94
CA ARG A 89 6.47 5.44 14.58
C ARG A 89 7.47 4.29 14.41
N GLY A 90 8.56 4.50 13.68
CA GLY A 90 9.53 3.45 13.36
C GLY A 90 9.00 2.37 12.41
N VAL A 91 7.91 2.65 11.67
CA VAL A 91 7.31 1.69 10.71
C VAL A 91 7.97 1.89 9.33
N PRO A 92 8.68 0.89 8.79
CA PRO A 92 9.22 0.96 7.44
C PRO A 92 8.14 1.21 6.38
N CYS A 93 8.46 2.04 5.39
CA CYS A 93 7.58 2.37 4.28
C CYS A 93 8.28 2.13 2.94
N ALA A 94 7.72 1.26 2.10
CA ALA A 94 8.13 1.10 0.71
C ALA A 94 7.27 1.99 -0.18
N VAL A 95 7.89 2.97 -0.85
CA VAL A 95 7.18 3.81 -1.84
C VAL A 95 7.22 3.10 -3.19
N VAL A 96 6.05 2.66 -3.67
CA VAL A 96 5.90 1.84 -4.87
C VAL A 96 5.39 2.68 -6.04
N PRO A 97 6.14 2.85 -7.14
CA PRO A 97 5.67 3.64 -8.29
C PRO A 97 4.35 3.11 -8.86
N ALA A 98 3.43 4.00 -9.27
CA ALA A 98 2.13 3.59 -9.83
C ALA A 98 2.28 2.67 -11.06
N ALA A 99 3.30 2.90 -11.89
CA ALA A 99 3.64 2.05 -13.03
C ALA A 99 4.08 0.63 -12.63
N ALA A 100 4.69 0.47 -11.44
CA ALA A 100 5.04 -0.83 -10.89
C ALA A 100 3.79 -1.58 -10.41
N VAL A 101 2.88 -0.89 -9.72
CA VAL A 101 1.57 -1.46 -9.32
C VAL A 101 0.79 -1.96 -10.54
N ALA A 102 0.69 -1.13 -11.58
CA ALA A 102 0.01 -1.49 -12.83
C ALA A 102 0.65 -2.70 -13.52
N ARG A 103 1.99 -2.72 -13.63
CA ARG A 103 2.73 -3.86 -14.21
C ARG A 103 2.54 -5.13 -13.41
N TYR A 104 2.66 -5.06 -12.10
CA TYR A 104 2.52 -6.22 -11.23
C TYR A 104 1.11 -6.82 -11.30
N ALA A 105 0.08 -5.96 -11.22
CA ALA A 105 -1.29 -6.42 -11.24
C ALA A 105 -1.70 -6.97 -12.61
N ALA A 106 -1.47 -6.19 -13.67
CA ALA A 106 -2.10 -6.39 -14.98
C ALA A 106 -1.10 -6.57 -16.14
N GLY A 107 0.18 -6.76 -15.86
CA GLY A 107 1.19 -7.09 -16.87
C GLY A 107 1.59 -5.92 -17.75
N ARG A 108 1.22 -4.68 -17.42
CA ARG A 108 1.62 -3.49 -18.19
C ARG A 108 1.65 -2.24 -17.34
N SER A 109 2.64 -1.37 -17.58
CA SER A 109 2.90 -0.19 -16.75
C SER A 109 1.87 0.94 -16.85
N HIS A 110 0.91 0.83 -17.75
CA HIS A 110 -0.14 1.82 -17.99
C HIS A 110 -1.55 1.20 -17.95
N ALA A 111 -1.73 0.15 -17.15
CA ALA A 111 -3.04 -0.47 -16.95
C ALA A 111 -4.05 0.54 -16.38
N ALA A 112 -5.28 0.52 -16.90
CA ALA A 112 -6.37 1.29 -16.35
C ALA A 112 -6.79 0.71 -14.99
N ARG A 113 -7.43 1.54 -14.17
CA ARG A 113 -7.91 1.12 -12.83
C ARG A 113 -8.87 -0.08 -12.87
N GLY A 114 -9.67 -0.19 -13.94
CA GLY A 114 -10.58 -1.32 -14.15
C GLY A 114 -9.85 -2.64 -14.45
N GLU A 115 -8.72 -2.58 -15.13
CA GLU A 115 -7.88 -3.76 -15.40
C GLU A 115 -7.17 -4.23 -14.13
N ILE A 116 -6.64 -3.30 -13.33
CA ILE A 116 -6.06 -3.64 -12.01
C ILE A 116 -7.10 -4.35 -11.15
N ARG A 117 -8.34 -3.82 -11.08
CA ARG A 117 -9.44 -4.48 -10.35
C ARG A 117 -9.74 -5.87 -10.89
N SER A 118 -9.84 -6.01 -12.21
CA SER A 118 -10.16 -7.30 -12.83
C SER A 118 -9.08 -8.34 -12.54
N ALA A 119 -7.80 -7.96 -12.65
CA ALA A 119 -6.68 -8.84 -12.34
C ALA A 119 -6.59 -9.19 -10.85
N VAL A 120 -6.92 -8.25 -9.95
CA VAL A 120 -6.99 -8.51 -8.51
C VAL A 120 -8.07 -9.53 -8.17
N ARG A 121 -9.27 -9.38 -8.74
CA ARG A 121 -10.35 -10.36 -8.57
C ARG A 121 -9.95 -11.74 -9.07
N GLU A 122 -9.39 -11.80 -10.27
CA GLU A 122 -9.01 -13.07 -10.89
C GLU A 122 -7.90 -13.79 -10.11
N ARG A 123 -6.83 -13.06 -9.77
CA ARG A 123 -5.63 -13.65 -9.17
C ARG A 123 -5.78 -13.90 -7.67
N TYR A 124 -6.39 -12.97 -6.93
CA TYR A 124 -6.41 -13.02 -5.47
C TYR A 124 -7.79 -13.35 -4.90
N ARG A 125 -8.81 -13.53 -5.74
CA ARG A 125 -10.20 -13.79 -5.32
C ARG A 125 -10.78 -12.74 -4.35
N LEU A 126 -10.21 -11.54 -4.38
CA LEU A 126 -10.69 -10.38 -3.64
C LEU A 126 -11.51 -9.51 -4.58
N GLU A 127 -12.73 -9.17 -4.14
CA GLU A 127 -13.65 -8.34 -4.93
C GLU A 127 -13.91 -7.00 -4.25
N PRO A 128 -13.01 -6.01 -4.38
CA PRO A 128 -13.32 -4.68 -3.90
C PRO A 128 -14.57 -4.11 -4.59
N GLU A 129 -15.54 -3.68 -3.79
CA GLU A 129 -16.81 -3.13 -4.23
C GLU A 129 -16.97 -1.64 -3.86
N GLY A 130 -18.10 -1.05 -4.26
CA GLY A 130 -18.46 0.30 -3.86
C GLY A 130 -17.65 1.43 -4.52
N PRO A 131 -17.73 2.66 -3.98
CA PRO A 131 -17.20 3.87 -4.61
C PRO A 131 -15.67 3.93 -4.63
N ALA A 132 -14.99 3.18 -3.76
CA ALA A 132 -13.53 3.15 -3.64
C ALA A 132 -12.87 1.89 -4.23
N ARG A 133 -13.64 1.03 -4.92
CA ARG A 133 -13.18 -0.25 -5.47
C ARG A 133 -11.83 -0.20 -6.20
N TYR A 134 -11.57 0.88 -6.93
CA TYR A 134 -10.33 1.02 -7.70
C TYR A 134 -9.11 1.26 -6.81
N VAL A 135 -9.20 2.14 -5.81
CA VAL A 135 -8.07 2.38 -4.90
C VAL A 135 -7.84 1.20 -3.96
N MET A 136 -8.91 0.49 -3.58
CA MET A 136 -8.80 -0.77 -2.85
C MET A 136 -8.10 -1.86 -3.68
N SER A 137 -8.41 -1.97 -4.98
CA SER A 137 -7.73 -2.92 -5.86
C SER A 137 -6.24 -2.62 -6.00
N SER A 138 -5.87 -1.34 -6.17
CA SER A 138 -4.45 -0.94 -6.15
C SER A 138 -3.79 -1.22 -4.79
N ALA A 139 -4.50 -1.05 -3.67
CA ALA A 139 -4.01 -1.41 -2.34
C ALA A 139 -3.74 -2.92 -2.21
N VAL A 140 -4.62 -3.78 -2.76
CA VAL A 140 -4.37 -5.23 -2.82
C VAL A 140 -3.11 -5.53 -3.61
N ALA A 141 -2.91 -4.89 -4.78
CA ALA A 141 -1.69 -5.08 -5.57
C ALA A 141 -0.43 -4.65 -4.80
N LEU A 142 -0.49 -3.54 -4.06
CA LEU A 142 0.61 -3.07 -3.20
C LEU A 142 0.96 -4.07 -2.08
N TRP A 143 -0.06 -4.56 -1.37
CA TRP A 143 0.10 -5.61 -0.37
C TRP A 143 0.74 -6.85 -1.00
N ALA A 144 0.19 -7.34 -2.11
CA ALA A 144 0.69 -8.54 -2.78
C ALA A 144 2.13 -8.39 -3.32
N MET A 145 2.53 -7.20 -3.76
CA MET A 145 3.93 -6.92 -4.14
C MET A 145 4.88 -7.06 -2.96
N ALA A 146 4.49 -6.51 -1.81
CA ALA A 146 5.29 -6.58 -0.59
C ALA A 146 5.34 -8.01 -0.04
N GLU A 147 4.22 -8.75 -0.04
CA GLU A 147 4.20 -10.17 0.33
C GLU A 147 5.13 -11.01 -0.58
N HIS A 148 5.14 -10.74 -1.88
CA HIS A 148 6.06 -11.39 -2.82
C HIS A 148 7.52 -11.11 -2.47
N HIS A 149 7.85 -9.86 -2.10
CA HIS A 149 9.22 -9.50 -1.79
C HIS A 149 9.73 -10.07 -0.46
N TYR A 150 8.93 -10.02 0.61
CA TYR A 150 9.41 -10.36 1.96
C TYR A 150 9.02 -11.74 2.47
N VAL A 151 8.00 -12.38 1.89
CA VAL A 151 7.50 -13.64 2.41
C VAL A 151 7.32 -14.67 1.30
N THR A 152 6.17 -14.65 0.65
CA THR A 152 5.80 -15.54 -0.45
C THR A 152 4.61 -14.87 -1.14
N PRO A 153 4.58 -14.81 -2.49
CA PRO A 153 3.46 -14.20 -3.18
C PRO A 153 2.14 -14.91 -2.83
N PRO A 154 1.04 -14.17 -2.59
CA PRO A 154 -0.23 -14.75 -2.16
C PRO A 154 -0.95 -15.57 -3.25
N ALA A 155 -0.48 -15.47 -4.50
CA ALA A 155 -0.89 -16.27 -5.63
C ALA A 155 0.25 -16.31 -6.67
N PRO A 156 0.27 -17.27 -7.61
CA PRO A 156 1.27 -17.29 -8.68
C PRO A 156 1.30 -15.98 -9.48
N VAL A 157 2.51 -15.45 -9.68
CA VAL A 157 2.78 -14.25 -10.49
C VAL A 157 3.90 -14.61 -11.45
N ASP A 158 3.65 -14.46 -12.75
CA ASP A 158 4.65 -14.79 -13.77
C ASP A 158 5.86 -13.83 -13.72
N GLY A 159 6.93 -14.21 -14.43
CA GLY A 159 8.18 -13.45 -14.45
C GLY A 159 8.05 -12.03 -14.99
N TRP A 160 7.12 -11.77 -15.91
CA TRP A 160 6.94 -10.43 -16.49
C TRP A 160 6.26 -9.48 -15.49
N HIS A 161 5.23 -9.96 -14.80
CA HIS A 161 4.58 -9.24 -13.71
C HIS A 161 5.56 -9.02 -12.55
N ALA A 162 6.32 -10.06 -12.16
CA ALA A 162 7.26 -10.02 -11.04
C ALA A 162 8.41 -9.03 -11.24
N ARG A 163 8.81 -8.72 -12.49
CA ARG A 163 9.79 -7.66 -12.80
C ARG A 163 9.38 -6.27 -12.28
N ALA A 164 8.12 -6.05 -11.93
CA ALA A 164 7.71 -4.81 -11.27
C ALA A 164 8.38 -4.61 -9.89
N LEU A 165 8.76 -5.69 -9.19
CA LEU A 165 9.37 -5.62 -7.86
C LEU A 165 10.74 -4.92 -7.88
N SER A 166 11.49 -5.01 -8.99
CA SER A 166 12.80 -4.36 -9.14
C SER A 166 12.72 -2.85 -9.31
N LEU A 167 11.51 -2.30 -9.52
CA LEU A 167 11.27 -0.86 -9.61
C LEU A 167 11.07 -0.21 -8.24
N VAL A 168 11.05 -1.00 -7.18
CA VAL A 168 10.76 -0.56 -5.81
C VAL A 168 12.02 -0.66 -4.99
N ARG A 169 12.33 0.41 -4.26
CA ARG A 169 13.36 0.37 -3.21
C ARG A 169 12.73 -0.16 -1.92
N TRP A 170 12.91 -1.44 -1.68
CA TRP A 170 12.38 -2.14 -0.51
C TRP A 170 13.23 -1.84 0.74
N PRO A 171 12.64 -1.34 1.85
CA PRO A 171 13.38 -1.10 3.09
C PRO A 171 13.70 -2.40 3.84
N THR A 172 14.80 -2.42 4.61
CA THR A 172 15.05 -3.55 5.53
C THR A 172 14.00 -3.55 6.64
N LEU A 173 13.43 -4.72 6.93
CA LEU A 173 12.51 -4.88 8.06
C LEU A 173 13.28 -5.11 9.37
N PRO A 174 12.90 -4.45 10.47
CA PRO A 174 13.46 -4.79 11.77
C PRO A 174 13.06 -6.22 12.17
N PRO A 175 13.85 -6.90 13.02
CA PRO A 175 13.46 -8.17 13.60
C PRO A 175 12.13 -8.01 14.37
N ARG A 176 11.18 -8.91 14.14
CA ARG A 176 9.94 -8.93 14.91
C ARG A 176 10.22 -9.52 16.28
N ASP A 177 10.11 -8.70 17.33
CA ASP A 177 10.17 -9.20 18.69
C ASP A 177 8.92 -10.04 19.01
N ALA A 178 9.04 -11.00 19.93
CA ALA A 178 7.91 -11.86 20.32
C ALA A 178 6.77 -11.06 21.00
N SER A 179 7.05 -9.83 21.46
CA SER A 179 6.10 -8.88 22.04
C SER A 179 5.16 -8.25 21.02
N GLY A 180 5.53 -8.23 19.73
CA GLY A 180 4.76 -7.57 18.67
C GLY A 180 4.72 -6.05 18.82
N ILE A 181 5.74 -5.46 19.47
CA ILE A 181 5.85 -4.02 19.71
C ILE A 181 7.11 -3.55 19.00
N VAL A 182 6.97 -2.79 17.92
CA VAL A 182 8.10 -2.06 17.33
C VAL A 182 8.50 -0.97 18.33
N PRO A 183 9.71 -1.01 18.92
CA PRO A 183 10.13 0.05 19.81
C PRO A 183 10.17 1.36 19.03
N ALA A 184 9.48 2.38 19.54
CA ALA A 184 9.54 3.72 18.97
C ALA A 184 11.02 4.13 18.90
N ARG A 185 11.48 4.58 17.72
CA ARG A 185 12.82 5.16 17.63
C ARG A 185 12.83 6.41 18.51
N VAL A 186 13.68 6.39 19.54
CA VAL A 186 14.05 7.61 20.27
C VAL A 186 14.67 8.54 19.24
N ALA A 187 14.10 9.74 19.09
CA ALA A 187 14.62 10.80 18.23
C ALA A 187 15.97 11.31 18.72
#